data_AF-A0A9Q0JNJ8-F1
#
_entry.id   AF-A0A9Q0JNJ8-F1
#
_cell.length_a   1.000
_cell.length_b   1.000
_cell.length_c   1.000
_cell.angle_alpha   90.00
_cell.angle_beta   90.00
_cell.angle_gamma   90.00
#
_symmetry.space_group_name_H-M   'P 1'
#
loop_
_entity.id
_entity.type
_entity.pdbx_description
1 polymer ?
#
loop_
_entity_poly.entity_id
_entity_poly.type
_entity_poly.pdbx_seq_one_letter_code
_entity_poly.pdbx_strand_id
1 'polypeptide(L)'
;MDVEDPHVREVAQYAVSEHGRLKHLQLKLDKVVEGETQKDTGITYRLVLTVEEKGADTKDYTVVVAEENAKLHLKSFKKVVIKSESSQRAM
;
A
#
# COMPACT_ATOMS: atom_id res chain seq x y z
N MET A 1 7.07 5.89 -11.88
CA MET A 1 6.61 4.51 -12.12
C MET A 1 5.19 4.61 -12.66
N ASP A 2 4.81 3.73 -13.57
CA ASP A 2 3.41 3.63 -13.98
C ASP A 2 2.65 2.76 -12.95
N VAL A 3 1.63 3.32 -12.30
CA VAL A 3 0.85 2.60 -11.29
C VAL A 3 -0.20 1.67 -11.91
N GLU A 4 -0.50 1.86 -13.21
CA GLU A 4 -1.39 1.00 -13.97
C GLU A 4 -0.64 -0.21 -14.58
N ASP A 5 0.69 -0.25 -14.45
CA ASP A 5 1.52 -1.38 -14.86
C ASP A 5 1.00 -2.68 -14.19
N PRO A 6 0.75 -3.75 -14.97
CA PRO A 6 0.25 -5.02 -14.44
C PRO A 6 1.09 -5.59 -13.30
N HIS A 7 2.41 -5.47 -13.37
CA HIS A 7 3.32 -5.96 -12.34
C HIS A 7 3.19 -5.14 -11.05
N VAL A 8 3.04 -3.81 -11.16
CA VAL A 8 2.79 -2.95 -9.99
C VAL A 8 1.47 -3.32 -9.32
N ARG A 9 0.43 -3.64 -10.10
CA ARG A 9 -0.85 -4.12 -9.57
C ARG A 9 -0.71 -5.47 -8.86
N GLU A 10 0.08 -6.40 -9.40
CA GLU A 10 0.38 -7.68 -8.74
C GLU A 10 1.09 -7.48 -7.40
N VAL A 11 2.09 -6.59 -7.35
CA VAL A 11 2.79 -6.23 -6.11
C VAL A 11 1.83 -5.63 -5.08
N ALA A 12 0.92 -4.75 -5.51
CA ALA A 12 -0.09 -4.16 -4.64
C ALA A 12 -1.09 -5.21 -4.11
N GLN A 13 -1.57 -6.11 -4.96
CA GLN A 13 -2.47 -7.20 -4.58
C GLN A 13 -1.80 -8.14 -3.56
N TYR A 14 -0.54 -8.52 -3.82
CA TYR A 14 0.27 -9.30 -2.88
C TYR A 14 0.33 -8.63 -1.50
N ALA A 15 0.59 -7.32 -1.43
CA ALA A 15 0.69 -6.59 -0.16
C ALA A 15 -0.62 -6.64 0.64
N VAL A 16 -1.77 -6.44 -0.04
CA VAL A 16 -3.09 -6.47 0.60
C VAL A 16 -3.45 -7.88 1.07
N SER A 17 -3.26 -8.89 0.22
CA SER A 17 -3.53 -10.29 0.56
C SER A 17 -2.66 -10.79 1.71
N GLU A 18 -1.36 -10.50 1.69
CA GLU A 18 -0.43 -10.93 2.73
C GLU A 18 -0.73 -10.23 4.06
N HIS A 19 -1.04 -8.93 4.05
CA HIS A 19 -1.46 -8.23 5.27
C HIS A 19 -2.78 -8.76 5.82
N GLY A 20 -3.79 -8.96 4.96
CA GLY A 20 -5.07 -9.54 5.34
C GLY A 20 -4.91 -10.94 5.96
N ARG A 21 -4.06 -11.78 5.36
CA ARG A 21 -3.71 -13.10 5.90
C ARG A 21 -3.04 -13.02 7.27
N LEU A 22 -2.05 -12.13 7.45
CA LEU A 22 -1.31 -11.97 8.71
C LEU A 22 -2.17 -11.38 9.84
N LYS A 23 -3.21 -10.60 9.51
CA LYS A 23 -4.11 -9.95 10.47
C LYS A 23 -5.47 -10.62 10.63
N HIS A 24 -5.73 -11.70 9.87
CA HIS A 24 -7.05 -12.33 9.79
C HIS A 24 -8.17 -11.37 9.37
N LEU A 25 -7.86 -10.46 8.45
CA LEU A 25 -8.79 -9.47 7.91
C LEU A 25 -9.18 -9.82 6.48
N GLN A 26 -10.43 -9.53 6.11
CA GLN A 26 -10.91 -9.59 4.73
C GLN A 26 -10.66 -8.24 4.06
N LEU A 27 -9.50 -8.11 3.42
CA LEU A 27 -9.06 -6.89 2.73
C LEU A 27 -9.11 -7.08 1.21
N LYS A 28 -9.45 -6.01 0.49
CA LYS A 28 -9.45 -5.95 -0.97
C LYS A 28 -8.75 -4.68 -1.43
N LEU A 29 -7.91 -4.81 -2.46
CA LEU A 29 -7.32 -3.66 -3.12
C LEU A 29 -8.41 -2.94 -3.92
N ASP A 30 -8.62 -1.65 -3.65
CA ASP A 30 -9.45 -0.78 -4.48
C ASP A 30 -8.62 -0.19 -5.62
N LYS A 31 -7.55 0.54 -5.29
CA LYS A 31 -6.62 1.13 -6.27
C LYS A 31 -5.22 1.38 -5.71
N VAL A 32 -4.27 1.53 -6.63
CA VAL A 32 -2.94 2.10 -6.37
C VAL A 32 -3.04 3.61 -6.61
N VAL A 33 -2.82 4.40 -5.57
CA VAL A 33 -2.93 5.88 -5.64
C VAL A 33 -1.64 6.47 -6.18
N GLU A 34 -0.52 6.03 -5.62
CA GLU A 34 0.81 6.50 -5.93
C GLU A 34 1.81 5.37 -5.76
N GLY A 35 2.97 5.51 -6.40
CA GLY A 35 4.09 4.66 -6.03
C GLY A 35 5.41 5.03 -6.68
N GLU A 36 6.47 4.53 -6.05
CA GLU A 36 7.85 4.66 -6.50
C GLU A 36 8.60 3.33 -6.37
N THR A 37 9.66 3.20 -7.15
CA THR A 37 10.60 2.08 -7.09
C THR A 37 11.97 2.57 -6.68
N GLN A 38 12.63 1.83 -5.79
CA GLN A 38 14.04 2.01 -5.44
C GLN A 38 14.79 0.74 -5.88
N LYS A 39 15.85 0.89 -6.70
CA LYS A 39 16.67 -0.22 -7.19
C LYS A 39 17.99 -0.26 -6.43
N ASP A 40 18.28 -1.38 -5.81
CA ASP A 40 19.58 -1.68 -5.19
C ASP A 40 19.96 -3.14 -5.55
N THR A 41 20.14 -4.04 -4.58
CA THR A 41 20.31 -5.49 -4.81
C THR A 41 19.01 -6.22 -5.22
N GLY A 42 17.89 -5.49 -5.29
CA GLY A 42 16.57 -5.91 -5.74
C GLY A 42 15.70 -4.69 -6.06
N ILE A 43 14.37 -4.89 -6.17
CA ILE A 43 13.43 -3.79 -6.39
C ILE A 43 12.59 -3.60 -5.13
N THR A 44 12.62 -2.41 -4.54
CA THR A 44 11.71 -2.03 -3.46
C THR A 44 10.61 -1.12 -4.01
N TYR A 45 9.36 -1.54 -3.85
CA TYR A 45 8.17 -0.76 -4.17
C TYR A 45 7.68 -0.07 -2.91
N ARG A 46 7.47 1.24 -3.00
CA ARG A 46 6.73 2.01 -1.99
C ARG A 46 5.45 2.50 -2.64
N LEU A 47 4.31 2.02 -2.18
CA LEU A 47 3.02 2.33 -2.77
C LEU A 47 2.11 2.98 -1.74
N VAL A 48 1.20 3.84 -2.21
CA VAL A 48 0.02 4.26 -1.48
C VAL A 48 -1.18 3.54 -2.08
N LEU A 49 -1.88 2.76 -1.26
CA LEU A 49 -3.02 1.93 -1.69
C LEU A 49 -4.29 2.39 -0.99
N THR A 50 -5.38 2.48 -1.73
CA THR A 50 -6.72 2.50 -1.15
C THR A 50 -7.19 1.06 -0.97
N VAL A 51 -7.56 0.69 0.26
CA VAL A 51 -7.91 -0.68 0.64
C VAL A 51 -9.29 -0.69 1.29
N GLU A 52 -10.13 -1.59 0.80
CA GLU A 52 -11.45 -1.88 1.35
C GLU A 52 -11.32 -3.00 2.39
N GLU A 53 -11.90 -2.79 3.57
CA GLU A 53 -12.07 -3.82 4.58
C GLU A 53 -13.56 -4.19 4.63
N LYS A 54 -13.88 -5.49 4.61
CA LYS A 54 -15.27 -5.93 4.54
C LYS A 54 -16.13 -5.32 5.66
N GLY A 55 -17.14 -4.55 5.26
CA GLY A 55 -18.08 -3.91 6.19
C GLY A 55 -17.58 -2.57 6.77
N ALA A 56 -16.52 -1.99 6.22
CA ALA A 56 -15.99 -0.70 6.61
C ALA A 56 -15.67 0.17 5.38
N ASP A 57 -15.46 1.47 5.63
CA ASP A 57 -15.02 2.40 4.58
C ASP A 57 -13.59 2.08 4.11
N THR A 58 -13.32 2.45 2.87
CA THR A 58 -11.97 2.40 2.29
C THR A 58 -11.02 3.31 3.06
N LYS A 59 -9.79 2.83 3.27
CA LYS A 59 -8.71 3.58 3.93
C LYS A 59 -7.46 3.53 3.09
N ASP A 60 -6.67 4.60 3.14
CA ASP A 60 -5.38 4.64 2.47
C ASP A 60 -4.26 4.08 3.35
N TYR A 61 -3.32 3.39 2.73
CA TYR A 61 -2.18 2.75 3.37
C TYR A 61 -0.90 3.01 2.60
N THR A 62 0.18 3.33 3.32
CA THR A 62 1.54 3.24 2.78
C THR A 62 2.05 1.81 2.97
N VAL A 63 2.47 1.19 1.87
CA VAL A 63 3.01 -0.16 1.85
C VAL A 63 4.42 -0.18 1.28
N VAL A 64 5.24 -1.09 1.78
CA VAL A 64 6.59 -1.33 1.28
C VAL A 64 6.73 -2.82 0.99
N VAL A 65 7.03 -3.16 -0.27
CA VAL A 65 7.28 -4.52 -0.73
C VAL A 65 8.66 -4.59 -1.35
N ALA A 66 9.47 -5.57 -0.95
CA ALA A 66 10.72 -5.86 -1.64
C ALA A 66 10.55 -7.08 -2.55
N GLU A 67 11.12 -7.00 -3.75
CA GLU A 67 11.20 -8.07 -4.73
C GLU A 67 12.67 -8.49 -4.88
N GLU A 68 12.96 -9.71 -4.45
CA GLU A 68 14.30 -10.31 -4.45
C GLU A 68 14.16 -11.75 -4.98
N ASN A 69 14.96 -12.13 -5.99
CA ASN A 69 14.90 -13.47 -6.60
C ASN A 69 13.48 -13.91 -7.02
N ALA A 70 12.72 -13.00 -7.64
CA ALA A 70 11.32 -13.19 -8.04
C ALA A 70 10.36 -13.54 -6.88
N LYS A 71 10.74 -13.22 -5.63
CA LYS A 71 9.89 -13.37 -4.45
C LYS A 71 9.54 -12.00 -3.89
N LEU A 72 8.26 -11.81 -3.59
CA LEU A 72 7.76 -10.62 -2.92
C LEU A 72 7.82 -10.81 -1.40
N HIS A 73 8.20 -9.74 -0.71
CA HIS A 73 8.31 -9.67 0.73
C HIS A 73 7.64 -8.40 1.24
N LEU A 74 6.53 -8.54 1.96
CA LEU A 74 5.88 -7.42 2.63
C LEU A 74 6.77 -6.92 3.79
N LYS A 75 7.33 -5.71 3.66
CA LYS A 75 8.20 -5.11 4.69
C LYS A 75 7.43 -4.20 5.64
N SER A 76 6.40 -3.51 5.15
CA SER A 76 5.56 -2.60 5.95
C SER A 76 4.18 -2.42 5.35
N PHE A 77 3.18 -2.27 6.21
CA PHE A 77 1.80 -1.93 5.84
C PHE A 77 1.21 -1.02 6.92
N LYS A 78 1.08 0.29 6.63
CA LYS A 78 0.72 1.31 7.62
C LYS A 78 -0.42 2.18 7.11
N LYS A 79 -1.45 2.36 7.94
CA LYS A 79 -2.55 3.28 7.63
C LYS A 79 -2.03 4.70 7.50
N VAL A 80 -2.40 5.40 6.44
CA VAL A 80 -2.17 6.83 6.31
C VAL A 80 -3.10 7.54 7.29
N VAL A 81 -2.53 8.26 8.25
CA VAL A 81 -3.29 9.16 9.12
C VAL A 81 -3.17 10.54 8.51
N ILE A 82 -4.19 10.96 7.75
CA ILE A 82 -4.31 12.36 7.37
C ILE A 82 -4.55 13.12 8.67
N LYS A 83 -3.56 13.86 9.15
CA LYS A 83 -3.83 14.91 10.15
C LYS A 83 -4.73 15.91 9.44
N SER A 84 -5.99 16.00 9.86
CA SER A 84 -6.80 17.16 9.53
C SER A 84 -6.13 18.39 10.14
N GLU A 85 -5.42 19.18 9.34
CA GLU A 85 -5.09 20.55 9.69
C GLU A 85 -6.38 21.38 9.66
N SER A 86 -7.12 21.26 10.76
CA SER A 86 -8.17 22.20 11.13
C SER A 86 -7.85 22.67 12.54
N SER A 87 -6.88 23.60 12.63
CA SER A 87 -6.79 24.53 13.74
C SER A 87 -6.46 25.92 13.21
N GLN A 88 -7.53 26.59 12.79
CA GLN A 88 -7.82 28.00 12.99
C GLN A 88 -6.76 29.01 12.52
N ARG A 89 -7.10 29.72 11.44
CA ARG A 89 -6.84 31.16 11.37
C ARG A 89 -7.47 31.83 12.60
N ALA A 90 -6.64 32.35 13.48
CA ALA A 90 -6.97 33.49 14.34
C ALA A 90 -5.66 34.06 14.92
N MET A 91 -5.21 35.20 14.39
CA MET A 91 -4.99 36.46 15.11
C MET A 91 -4.76 37.56 14.07
#